data_AF-A0A9D7PZS4-F1
#
_entry.id   AF-A0A9D7PZS4-F1
#
_cell.length_a   1.000
_cell.length_b   1.000
_cell.length_c   1.000
_cell.angle_alpha   90.00
_cell.angle_beta   90.00
_cell.angle_gamma   90.00
#
_symmetry.space_group_name_H-M   'P 1'
#
loop_
_entity.id
_entity.type
_entity.pdbx_description
1 polymer ?
#
loop_
_entity_poly.entity_id
_entity_poly.type
_entity_poly.pdbx_seq_one_letter_code
_entity_poly.pdbx_strand_id
1 'polypeptide(L)'
;MKYKNDDIMKGGGSVYIDTTAPENDRIILLQGSRLGNGNTVRGSKVIPSFRAVSYRTGKEIWKFNVPLSVCYSRDNDSSPLYLGDGMIFNAVESGYGFFLSSKVNEAAMLDGIKQPKVLGKVKLYDDSDAGKHGNNIVVEASPARLGDRVFIASGAGHIYGVDIKKMEIDMLDRKTICSRSWWSYEIKPGKTGGRIG
;
A
#
# COMPACT_ATOMS: atom_id res chain seq x y z
N MET A 1 -14.87 -14.33 -19.53
CA MET A 1 -13.68 -13.53 -19.94
C MET A 1 -12.56 -13.76 -18.93
N LYS A 2 -11.29 -13.67 -19.35
CA LYS A 2 -10.11 -13.82 -18.47
C LYS A 2 -9.22 -12.58 -18.62
N TYR A 3 -8.91 -11.89 -17.51
CA TYR A 3 -7.85 -10.89 -17.51
C TYR A 3 -6.51 -11.62 -17.68
N LYS A 4 -5.69 -11.17 -18.63
CA LYS A 4 -4.35 -11.72 -18.83
C LYS A 4 -3.39 -10.93 -17.95
N ASN A 5 -3.05 -11.49 -16.79
CA ASN A 5 -1.88 -11.01 -16.05
C ASN A 5 -0.66 -11.79 -16.53
N ASP A 6 0.29 -11.09 -17.14
CA ASP A 6 1.55 -11.68 -17.61
C ASP A 6 2.60 -11.81 -16.49
N ASP A 7 2.20 -11.60 -15.23
CA ASP A 7 3.05 -11.60 -14.05
C ASP A 7 2.45 -12.39 -12.86
N ILE A 8 3.29 -12.74 -11.90
CA ILE A 8 2.90 -13.45 -10.68
C ILE A 8 2.12 -12.51 -9.77
N MET A 9 0.87 -12.88 -9.49
CA MET A 9 -0.01 -12.19 -8.54
C MET A 9 0.58 -12.29 -7.13
N LYS A 10 0.58 -11.16 -6.41
CA LYS A 10 1.06 -11.04 -5.03
C LYS A 10 0.03 -10.31 -4.18
N GLY A 11 0.00 -10.64 -2.89
CA GLY A 11 -1.00 -10.15 -1.96
C GLY A 11 -2.44 -10.61 -2.23
N GLY A 12 -3.32 -10.27 -1.30
CA GLY A 12 -4.75 -10.33 -1.50
C GLY A 12 -5.22 -9.18 -2.39
N GLY A 13 -6.07 -9.50 -3.37
CA GLY A 13 -6.80 -8.47 -4.12
C GLY A 13 -7.81 -7.76 -3.21
N SER A 14 -8.17 -6.52 -3.55
CA SER A 14 -9.24 -5.79 -2.85
C SER A 14 -10.20 -5.17 -3.83
N VAL A 15 -11.47 -5.09 -3.45
CA VAL A 15 -12.52 -4.57 -4.31
C VAL A 15 -13.14 -3.33 -3.67
N TYR A 16 -13.41 -2.32 -4.48
CA TYR A 16 -14.20 -1.15 -4.07
C TYR A 16 -15.11 -0.67 -5.20
N ILE A 17 -16.01 0.24 -4.87
CA ILE A 17 -16.94 0.84 -5.82
C ILE A 17 -16.56 2.31 -6.04
N ASP A 18 -16.23 2.68 -7.27
CA ASP A 18 -16.12 4.07 -7.71
C ASP A 18 -17.44 4.49 -8.36
N THR A 19 -18.23 5.30 -7.66
CA THR A 19 -19.52 5.79 -8.18
C THR A 19 -19.37 6.84 -9.28
N THR A 20 -18.17 7.42 -9.44
CA THR A 20 -17.86 8.42 -10.48
C THR A 20 -17.42 7.78 -11.80
N ALA A 21 -17.14 6.48 -11.79
CA ALA A 21 -16.75 5.72 -12.98
C ALA A 21 -17.96 5.38 -13.88
N PRO A 22 -17.73 5.15 -15.18
CA PRO A 22 -18.72 4.53 -16.07
C PRO A 22 -19.22 3.21 -15.49
N GLU A 23 -20.49 2.86 -15.70
CA GLU A 23 -21.17 1.71 -15.07
C GLU A 23 -20.37 0.39 -15.15
N ASN A 24 -19.80 0.12 -16.33
CA ASN A 24 -19.00 -1.08 -16.58
C ASN A 24 -17.71 -1.13 -15.77
N ASP A 25 -17.18 0.01 -15.34
CA ASP A 25 -15.92 0.14 -14.61
C ASP A 25 -16.13 0.67 -13.19
N ARG A 26 -17.34 0.55 -12.62
CA ARG A 26 -17.61 0.97 -11.23
C ARG A 26 -17.06 0.03 -10.17
N ILE A 27 -17.00 -1.27 -10.46
CA ILE A 27 -16.47 -2.27 -9.53
C ILE A 27 -15.01 -2.48 -9.88
N ILE A 28 -14.12 -2.06 -8.99
CA ILE A 28 -12.69 -2.03 -9.22
C ILE A 28 -12.03 -3.14 -8.42
N LEU A 29 -11.26 -4.00 -9.07
CA LEU A 29 -10.34 -4.92 -8.44
C LEU A 29 -8.95 -4.29 -8.42
N LEU A 30 -8.39 -4.10 -7.23
CA LEU A 30 -7.01 -3.73 -7.01
C LEU A 30 -6.17 -4.96 -6.76
N GLN A 31 -4.98 -5.02 -7.35
CA GLN A 31 -4.15 -6.21 -7.30
C GLN A 31 -2.67 -5.88 -7.38
N GLY A 32 -1.90 -6.49 -6.48
CA GLY A 32 -0.44 -6.52 -6.50
C GLY A 32 0.12 -7.65 -7.36
N SER A 33 1.36 -7.47 -7.82
CA SER A 33 2.13 -8.48 -8.54
C SER A 33 3.61 -8.36 -8.18
N ARG A 34 4.43 -9.23 -8.75
CA ARG A 34 5.87 -8.99 -8.84
C ARG A 34 6.17 -7.75 -9.69
N LEU A 35 7.46 -7.43 -9.79
CA LEU A 35 8.00 -6.36 -10.61
C LEU A 35 7.89 -6.61 -12.14
N GLY A 36 7.43 -7.78 -12.58
CA GLY A 36 7.28 -8.16 -13.97
C GLY A 36 8.47 -8.93 -14.57
N ASN A 37 8.19 -9.81 -15.53
CA ASN A 37 9.22 -10.55 -16.26
C ASN A 37 10.12 -9.62 -17.08
N GLY A 38 11.43 -9.89 -17.05
CA GLY A 38 12.44 -9.10 -17.78
C GLY A 38 12.78 -7.75 -17.15
N ASN A 39 12.09 -7.38 -16.07
CA ASN A 39 12.40 -6.19 -15.31
C ASN A 39 13.46 -6.46 -14.23
N THR A 40 14.20 -5.42 -13.87
CA THR A 40 15.10 -5.46 -12.72
C THR A 40 14.85 -4.24 -11.84
N VAL A 41 15.05 -4.41 -10.53
CA VAL A 41 14.74 -3.37 -9.52
C VAL A 41 15.37 -2.03 -9.87
N ARG A 42 16.67 -2.05 -10.25
CA ARG A 42 17.46 -0.86 -10.56
C ARG A 42 17.57 -0.53 -12.06
N GLY A 43 17.43 -1.51 -12.95
CA GLY A 43 17.58 -1.29 -14.39
C GLY A 43 16.29 -0.84 -15.09
N SER A 44 15.12 -1.13 -14.53
CA SER A 44 13.83 -0.77 -15.13
C SER A 44 13.31 0.57 -14.60
N LYS A 45 13.01 1.49 -15.52
CA LYS A 45 12.40 2.80 -15.17
C LYS A 45 10.96 2.65 -14.67
N VAL A 46 10.18 1.78 -15.30
CA VAL A 46 8.76 1.55 -15.00
C VAL A 46 8.56 0.14 -14.44
N ILE A 47 8.05 0.04 -13.22
CA ILE A 47 7.68 -1.21 -12.55
C ILE A 47 6.20 -1.15 -12.16
N PRO A 48 5.29 -1.70 -12.98
CA PRO A 48 3.85 -1.59 -12.77
C PRO A 48 3.30 -2.73 -11.90
N SER A 49 3.90 -2.96 -10.73
CA SER A 49 3.59 -4.09 -9.85
C SER A 49 2.30 -3.92 -9.05
N PHE A 50 1.56 -2.83 -9.22
CA PHE A 50 0.24 -2.63 -8.63
C PHE A 50 -0.73 -2.06 -9.67
N ARG A 51 -1.97 -2.55 -9.71
CA ARG A 51 -2.92 -2.20 -10.78
C ARG A 51 -4.37 -2.21 -10.33
N ALA A 52 -5.20 -1.48 -11.10
CA ALA A 52 -6.64 -1.56 -11.05
C ALA A 52 -7.20 -2.19 -12.33
N VAL A 53 -8.14 -3.10 -12.15
CA VAL A 53 -8.85 -3.80 -13.21
C VAL A 53 -10.35 -3.65 -12.96
N SER A 54 -11.10 -3.39 -14.03
CA SER A 54 -12.56 -3.45 -13.98
C SER A 54 -13.00 -4.87 -13.69
N TYR A 55 -13.70 -5.09 -12.58
CA TYR A 55 -14.19 -6.41 -12.21
C TYR A 55 -15.19 -6.96 -13.23
N ARG A 56 -16.01 -6.09 -13.84
CA ARG A 56 -17.04 -6.52 -14.80
C ARG A 56 -16.45 -6.82 -16.17
N THR A 57 -15.53 -5.99 -16.67
CA THR A 57 -15.01 -6.13 -18.04
C THR A 57 -13.68 -6.88 -18.11
N GLY A 58 -12.97 -7.02 -16.99
CA GLY A 58 -11.60 -7.53 -16.96
C GLY A 58 -10.59 -6.61 -17.65
N LYS A 59 -10.96 -5.37 -17.99
CA LYS A 59 -10.04 -4.40 -18.60
C LYS A 59 -9.21 -3.70 -17.54
N GLU A 60 -7.93 -3.53 -17.81
CA GLU A 60 -7.05 -2.71 -16.98
C GLU A 60 -7.48 -1.24 -17.05
N ILE A 61 -7.55 -0.60 -15.89
CA ILE A 61 -7.93 0.80 -15.72
C ILE A 61 -6.69 1.66 -15.58
N TRP A 62 -5.77 1.25 -14.71
CA TRP A 62 -4.48 1.89 -14.50
C TRP A 62 -3.46 0.90 -13.90
N LYS A 63 -2.19 1.27 -14.01
CA LYS A 63 -1.04 0.63 -13.35
C LYS A 63 -0.31 1.67 -12.51
N PHE A 64 0.29 1.28 -11.41
CA PHE A 64 1.07 2.15 -10.55
C PHE A 64 2.55 1.79 -10.67
N ASN A 65 3.37 2.77 -11.07
CA ASN A 65 4.82 2.62 -11.12
C ASN A 65 5.38 2.67 -9.68
N VAL A 66 5.63 1.50 -9.08
CA VAL A 66 6.23 1.42 -7.74
C VAL A 66 7.62 2.06 -7.79
N PRO A 67 7.92 3.09 -6.99
CA PRO A 67 9.17 3.84 -7.15
C PRO A 67 10.39 3.04 -6.70
N LEU A 68 11.54 3.38 -7.28
CA LEU A 68 12.83 2.91 -6.81
C LEU A 68 13.16 3.51 -5.44
N SER A 69 13.73 2.69 -4.55
CA SER A 69 14.26 3.11 -3.25
C SER A 69 15.58 2.40 -2.96
N VAL A 70 16.07 2.52 -1.71
CA VAL A 70 17.22 1.73 -1.25
C VAL A 70 16.88 0.24 -1.12
N CYS A 71 15.61 -0.10 -0.95
CA CYS A 71 15.11 -1.47 -0.85
C CYS A 71 15.45 -2.28 -2.10
N TYR A 72 15.72 -3.58 -1.91
CA TYR A 72 16.01 -4.48 -3.03
C TYR A 72 14.76 -4.95 -3.79
N SER A 73 13.55 -4.53 -3.40
CA SER A 73 12.31 -4.94 -4.06
C SER A 73 11.45 -3.76 -4.51
N ARG A 74 10.70 -3.99 -5.59
CA ARG A 74 9.65 -3.11 -6.13
C ARG A 74 8.39 -3.90 -6.48
N ASP A 75 8.23 -5.09 -5.89
CA ASP A 75 6.99 -5.87 -5.96
C ASP A 75 5.88 -5.17 -5.14
N ASN A 76 4.68 -5.75 -5.16
CA ASN A 76 3.57 -5.32 -4.31
C ASN A 76 2.87 -6.53 -3.69
N ASP A 77 3.25 -6.91 -2.47
CA ASP A 77 2.57 -7.99 -1.72
C ASP A 77 1.47 -7.49 -0.77
N SER A 78 1.48 -6.20 -0.41
CA SER A 78 0.42 -5.63 0.43
C SER A 78 -0.93 -5.70 -0.28
N SER A 79 -1.97 -6.09 0.45
CA SER A 79 -3.35 -5.89 0.00
C SER A 79 -3.74 -4.44 0.23
N PRO A 80 -4.22 -3.69 -0.76
CA PRO A 80 -4.57 -2.28 -0.59
C PRO A 80 -5.86 -2.13 0.21
N LEU A 81 -6.06 -0.98 0.86
CA LEU A 81 -7.25 -0.69 1.63
C LEU A 81 -8.00 0.50 1.02
N TYR A 82 -9.28 0.32 0.71
CA TYR A 82 -10.16 1.44 0.39
C TYR A 82 -10.54 2.18 1.68
N LEU A 83 -10.24 3.47 1.73
CA LEU A 83 -10.44 4.29 2.92
C LEU A 83 -11.76 5.08 2.90
N GLY A 84 -12.56 4.97 1.83
CA GLY A 84 -13.67 5.89 1.62
C GLY A 84 -13.17 7.24 1.11
N ASP A 85 -14.09 8.20 0.93
CA ASP A 85 -13.79 9.61 0.61
C ASP A 85 -12.83 9.82 -0.57
N GLY A 86 -12.92 8.94 -1.57
CA GLY A 86 -12.10 9.04 -2.78
C GLY A 86 -10.66 8.54 -2.60
N MET A 87 -10.37 7.72 -1.59
CA MET A 87 -9.00 7.38 -1.22
C MET A 87 -8.75 5.88 -1.05
N ILE A 88 -7.57 5.44 -1.49
CA ILE A 88 -7.00 4.10 -1.29
C ILE A 88 -5.67 4.30 -0.58
N PHE A 89 -5.35 3.43 0.37
CA PHE A 89 -4.00 3.29 0.90
C PHE A 89 -3.39 1.96 0.47
N ASN A 90 -2.16 2.00 -0.04
CA ASN A 90 -1.43 0.80 -0.43
C ASN A 90 0.04 0.93 -0.04
N ALA A 91 0.57 -0.08 0.64
CA ALA A 91 2.00 -0.17 0.90
C ALA A 91 2.70 -0.95 -0.21
N VAL A 92 3.92 -0.54 -0.56
CA VAL A 92 4.71 -1.17 -1.63
C VAL A 92 6.03 -1.64 -1.07
N GLU A 93 6.59 -2.70 -1.67
CA GLU A 93 7.80 -3.35 -1.16
C GLU A 93 9.03 -2.44 -1.17
N SER A 94 9.00 -1.34 -1.93
CA SER A 94 10.06 -0.33 -1.90
C SER A 94 10.11 0.52 -0.61
N GLY A 95 9.31 0.18 0.40
CA GLY A 95 9.39 0.79 1.73
C GLY A 95 8.50 2.02 1.92
N TYR A 96 7.47 2.17 1.10
CA TYR A 96 6.58 3.33 1.12
C TYR A 96 5.12 2.91 1.26
N GLY A 97 4.33 3.76 1.92
CA GLY A 97 2.87 3.77 1.87
C GLY A 97 2.38 4.90 0.96
N PHE A 98 1.41 4.62 0.11
CA PHE A 98 0.83 5.60 -0.82
C PHE A 98 -0.65 5.80 -0.57
N PHE A 99 -1.06 7.06 -0.50
CA PHE A 99 -2.44 7.47 -0.63
C PHE A 99 -2.71 7.76 -2.09
N LEU A 100 -3.61 6.99 -2.69
CA LEU A 100 -4.00 7.10 -4.09
C LEU A 100 -5.45 7.53 -4.17
N SER A 101 -5.78 8.29 -5.21
CA SER A 101 -7.19 8.57 -5.53
C SER A 101 -7.88 7.27 -5.91
N SER A 102 -9.06 7.04 -5.33
CA SER A 102 -9.95 5.96 -5.71
C SER A 102 -10.82 6.33 -6.92
N LYS A 103 -10.74 7.57 -7.41
CA LYS A 103 -11.50 8.00 -8.58
C LYS A 103 -10.73 7.66 -9.84
N VAL A 104 -11.21 6.70 -10.61
CA VAL A 104 -10.48 6.18 -11.77
C VAL A 104 -10.36 7.19 -12.91
N ASN A 105 -11.23 8.20 -12.92
CA ASN A 105 -11.18 9.31 -13.88
C ASN A 105 -10.07 10.33 -13.57
N GLU A 106 -9.48 10.31 -12.38
CA GLU A 106 -8.31 11.13 -12.03
C GLU A 106 -6.99 10.49 -12.46
N ALA A 107 -7.02 9.26 -12.99
CA ALA A 107 -5.84 8.59 -13.50
C ALA A 107 -5.34 9.23 -14.81
N ALA A 108 -4.04 9.47 -14.90
CA ALA A 108 -3.39 10.19 -16.00
C ALA A 108 -2.19 9.42 -16.58
N MET A 109 -1.78 9.76 -17.79
CA MET A 109 -0.58 9.18 -18.40
C MET A 109 0.68 9.76 -17.75
N LEU A 110 1.47 8.91 -17.09
CA LEU A 110 2.74 9.23 -16.45
C LEU A 110 3.74 8.11 -16.76
N ASP A 111 4.98 8.45 -17.11
CA ASP A 111 6.03 7.47 -17.49
C ASP A 111 5.60 6.50 -18.62
N GLY A 112 4.70 6.93 -19.50
CA GLY A 112 4.19 6.11 -20.60
C GLY A 112 3.13 5.07 -20.19
N ILE A 113 2.64 5.08 -18.95
CA ILE A 113 1.52 4.25 -18.49
C ILE A 113 0.42 5.10 -17.83
N LYS A 114 -0.83 4.63 -17.84
CA LYS A 114 -1.92 5.29 -17.11
C LYS A 114 -1.80 4.96 -15.63
N GLN A 115 -1.62 5.98 -14.79
CA GLN A 115 -1.37 5.84 -13.35
C GLN A 115 -2.43 6.57 -12.51
N PRO A 116 -2.78 6.08 -11.31
CA PRO A 116 -3.67 6.77 -10.41
C PRO A 116 -3.03 8.05 -9.89
N LYS A 117 -3.85 9.04 -9.54
CA LYS A 117 -3.38 10.25 -8.86
C LYS A 117 -2.85 9.90 -7.47
N VAL A 118 -1.60 10.26 -7.19
CA VAL A 118 -1.01 10.17 -5.84
C VAL A 118 -1.46 11.39 -5.03
N LEU A 119 -2.11 11.15 -3.91
CA LEU A 119 -2.57 12.17 -2.97
C LEU A 119 -1.53 12.48 -1.90
N GLY A 120 -0.79 11.45 -1.48
CA GLY A 120 0.25 11.55 -0.46
C GLY A 120 1.09 10.28 -0.38
N LYS A 121 2.20 10.35 0.36
CA LYS A 121 3.09 9.21 0.59
C LYS A 121 3.76 9.31 1.96
N VAL A 122 4.06 8.15 2.54
CA VAL A 122 4.83 8.02 3.79
C VAL A 122 5.98 7.04 3.60
N LYS A 123 7.12 7.32 4.22
CA LYS A 123 8.30 6.44 4.24
C LYS A 123 8.20 5.53 5.46
N LEU A 124 8.23 4.22 5.26
CA LEU A 124 7.99 3.20 6.29
C LEU A 124 9.30 2.56 6.81
N TYR A 125 10.37 3.36 6.85
CA TYR A 125 11.68 3.02 7.41
C TYR A 125 12.47 4.30 7.68
N ASP A 126 13.36 4.26 8.68
CA ASP A 126 14.41 5.27 8.86
C ASP A 126 15.64 4.87 8.03
N ASP A 127 16.48 5.84 7.62
CA ASP A 127 17.69 5.51 6.84
C ASP A 127 18.67 4.59 7.60
N SER A 128 18.67 4.67 8.93
CA SER A 128 19.46 3.78 9.78
C SER A 128 19.00 2.30 9.69
N ASP A 129 17.73 2.06 9.39
CA ASP A 129 17.18 0.71 9.26
C ASP A 129 17.71 0.04 7.98
N ALA A 130 17.80 0.79 6.88
CA ALA A 130 18.36 0.28 5.63
C ALA A 130 19.79 -0.26 5.83
N GLY A 131 20.62 0.47 6.59
CA GLY A 131 21.97 0.01 6.94
C GLY A 131 21.97 -1.27 7.80
N LYS A 132 21.14 -1.30 8.86
CA LYS A 132 21.06 -2.46 9.79
C LYS A 132 20.54 -3.73 9.12
N HIS A 133 19.62 -3.59 8.17
CA HIS A 133 18.95 -4.70 7.52
C HIS A 133 19.52 -5.03 6.14
N GLY A 134 20.65 -4.42 5.73
CA GLY A 134 21.25 -4.66 4.42
C GLY A 134 20.28 -4.36 3.26
N ASN A 135 19.51 -3.27 3.39
CA ASN A 135 18.40 -2.86 2.53
C ASN A 135 17.18 -3.80 2.50
N ASN A 136 17.10 -4.78 3.41
CA ASN A 136 15.88 -5.56 3.64
C ASN A 136 14.88 -4.80 4.50
N ILE A 137 14.24 -3.81 3.88
CA ILE A 137 13.23 -2.94 4.51
C ILE A 137 11.87 -3.09 3.82
N VAL A 138 11.60 -4.28 3.30
CA VAL A 138 10.46 -4.59 2.45
C VAL A 138 9.15 -4.40 3.23
N VAL A 139 8.15 -3.77 2.63
CA VAL A 139 6.79 -3.69 3.22
C VAL A 139 5.87 -4.63 2.46
N GLU A 140 5.64 -5.81 3.03
CA GLU A 140 4.77 -6.86 2.47
C GLU A 140 3.44 -6.98 3.22
N ALA A 141 3.37 -6.43 4.44
CA ALA A 141 2.19 -6.53 5.27
C ALA A 141 1.02 -5.74 4.66
N SER A 142 -0.20 -6.24 4.88
CA SER A 142 -1.41 -5.50 4.54
C SER A 142 -1.76 -4.49 5.64
N PRO A 143 -2.12 -3.25 5.31
CA PRO A 143 -2.57 -2.24 6.26
C PRO A 143 -3.90 -2.63 6.92
N ALA A 144 -4.07 -2.24 8.17
CA ALA A 144 -5.33 -2.30 8.90
C ALA A 144 -5.78 -0.89 9.30
N ARG A 145 -7.08 -0.60 9.21
CA ARG A 145 -7.63 0.70 9.65
C ARG A 145 -8.31 0.57 11.01
N LEU A 146 -8.06 1.55 11.88
CA LEU A 146 -8.82 1.79 13.10
C LEU A 146 -9.11 3.29 13.22
N GLY A 147 -10.37 3.67 13.07
CA GLY A 147 -10.80 5.06 13.07
C GLY A 147 -10.16 5.86 11.93
N ASP A 148 -9.51 6.98 12.27
CA ASP A 148 -8.84 7.89 11.34
C ASP A 148 -7.36 7.51 11.08
N ARG A 149 -6.94 6.29 11.47
CA ARG A 149 -5.57 5.83 11.34
C ARG A 149 -5.46 4.51 10.58
N VAL A 150 -4.42 4.40 9.76
CA VAL A 150 -3.94 3.15 9.18
C VAL A 150 -2.72 2.66 9.95
N PHE A 151 -2.70 1.36 10.26
CA PHE A 151 -1.59 0.67 10.89
C PHE A 151 -0.93 -0.27 9.88
N ILE A 152 0.40 -0.25 9.83
CA ILE A 152 1.18 -1.08 8.91
C ILE A 152 2.50 -1.52 9.54
N ALA A 153 2.81 -2.80 9.44
CA ALA A 153 4.12 -3.33 9.82
C ALA A 153 5.09 -3.24 8.63
N SER A 154 6.36 -2.92 8.88
CA SER A 154 7.40 -2.92 7.86
C SER A 154 8.51 -3.93 8.14
N GLY A 155 9.23 -4.34 7.10
CA GLY A 155 10.43 -5.18 7.19
C GLY A 155 11.59 -4.52 7.93
N ALA A 156 11.50 -3.22 8.24
CA ALA A 156 12.40 -2.53 9.17
C ALA A 156 12.14 -2.88 10.65
N GLY A 157 11.13 -3.70 10.95
CA GLY A 157 10.83 -4.18 12.30
C GLY A 157 9.95 -3.24 13.12
N HIS A 158 9.22 -2.33 12.47
CA HIS A 158 8.38 -1.31 13.11
C HIS A 158 6.90 -1.48 12.76
N ILE A 159 6.01 -0.97 13.63
CA ILE A 159 4.62 -0.66 13.27
C ILE A 159 4.45 0.85 13.18
N TYR A 160 3.94 1.29 12.04
CA TYR A 160 3.59 2.68 11.79
C TYR A 160 2.09 2.87 11.96
N GLY A 161 1.71 3.94 12.66
CA GLY A 161 0.39 4.53 12.62
C GLY A 161 0.42 5.77 11.73
N VAL A 162 -0.45 5.79 10.72
CA VAL A 162 -0.55 6.86 9.72
C VAL A 162 -1.91 7.52 9.84
N ASP A 163 -1.93 8.82 10.15
CA ASP A 163 -3.15 9.64 10.16
C ASP A 163 -3.65 9.81 8.71
N ILE A 164 -4.89 9.41 8.45
CA ILE A 164 -5.47 9.41 7.10
C ILE A 164 -5.68 10.84 6.57
N LYS A 165 -6.06 11.77 7.44
CA LYS A 165 -6.38 13.15 7.05
C LYS A 165 -5.12 13.95 6.74
N LYS A 166 -4.10 13.78 7.57
CA LYS A 166 -2.79 14.42 7.40
C LYS A 166 -1.91 13.71 6.37
N MET A 167 -2.18 12.42 6.14
CA MET A 167 -1.33 11.53 5.33
C MET A 167 0.11 11.45 5.87
N GLU A 168 0.25 11.46 7.19
CA GLU A 168 1.52 11.53 7.92
C GLU A 168 1.60 10.44 8.98
N ILE A 169 2.82 10.02 9.31
CA ILE A 169 3.07 9.11 10.44
C ILE A 169 2.93 9.93 11.73
N ASP A 170 2.04 9.49 12.62
CA ASP A 170 1.83 10.11 13.93
C ASP A 170 2.06 9.15 15.11
N MET A 171 2.33 7.88 14.80
CA MET A 171 2.70 6.85 15.76
C MET A 171 3.76 5.93 15.15
N LEU A 172 4.74 5.58 15.96
CA LEU A 172 5.79 4.62 15.60
C LEU A 172 6.09 3.74 16.82
N ASP A 173 5.80 2.44 16.70
CA ASP A 173 6.29 1.44 17.65
C ASP A 173 7.56 0.79 17.11
N ARG A 174 8.67 0.98 17.82
CA ARG A 174 10.03 0.53 17.46
C ARG A 174 10.42 -0.79 18.11
N LYS A 175 9.51 -1.45 18.83
CA LYS A 175 9.81 -2.76 19.42
C LYS A 175 10.07 -3.75 18.30
N THR A 176 11.24 -4.37 18.31
CA THR A 176 11.70 -5.32 17.29
C THR A 176 10.64 -6.39 17.02
N ILE A 177 9.94 -6.24 15.90
CA ILE A 177 9.02 -7.28 15.40
C ILE A 177 9.89 -8.33 14.72
N CYS A 178 10.25 -9.37 15.47
CA CYS A 178 10.92 -10.54 14.91
C CYS A 178 9.89 -11.39 14.14
N SER A 179 10.23 -11.79 12.92
CA SER A 179 9.35 -12.45 11.93
C SER A 179 8.95 -13.91 12.26
N ARG A 180 8.72 -14.25 13.53
CA ARG A 180 8.24 -15.57 13.96
C ARG A 180 7.37 -15.51 15.22
N SER A 181 6.13 -15.04 15.09
CA SER A 181 4.93 -15.52 15.83
C SER A 181 3.79 -14.50 15.75
N TRP A 182 2.56 -15.00 15.67
CA TRP A 182 1.35 -14.21 15.88
C TRP A 182 1.37 -13.53 17.26
N TRP A 183 0.95 -12.26 17.35
CA TRP A 183 0.76 -11.56 18.62
C TRP A 183 -0.69 -11.08 18.77
N SER A 184 -1.26 -11.27 19.96
CA SER A 184 -2.45 -10.56 20.44
C SER A 184 -2.03 -9.25 21.09
N TYR A 185 -2.62 -8.13 20.68
CA TYR A 185 -2.48 -6.86 21.39
C TYR A 185 -3.54 -6.76 22.48
N GLU A 186 -3.10 -6.50 23.72
CA GLU A 186 -3.99 -6.09 24.82
C GLU A 186 -3.92 -4.57 24.95
N ILE A 187 -4.98 -3.87 24.53
CA ILE A 187 -5.11 -2.43 24.74
C ILE A 187 -5.47 -2.23 26.21
N LYS A 188 -4.51 -1.75 27.03
CA LYS A 188 -4.81 -1.37 28.41
C LYS A 188 -5.72 -0.14 28.41
N PRO A 189 -6.94 -0.20 29.00
CA PRO A 189 -7.79 0.98 29.10
C PRO A 189 -7.10 2.05 29.95
N GLY A 190 -7.13 3.29 29.46
CA GLY A 190 -6.56 4.45 30.13
C GLY A 190 -7.19 4.66 31.50
N LYS A 191 -6.36 4.98 32.50
CA LYS A 191 -6.81 5.35 33.86
C LYS A 191 -7.66 6.61 33.79
N THR A 192 -8.98 6.49 33.96
CA THR A 192 -9.85 7.60 34.33
C THR A 192 -9.68 7.88 35.81
N GLY A 193 -8.70 8.72 36.15
CA GLY A 193 -8.55 9.27 37.50
C GLY A 193 -9.42 10.51 37.66
N GLY A 194 -10.65 10.34 38.16
CA GLY A 194 -11.51 11.43 38.63
C GLY A 194 -12.06 11.09 40.01
N ARG A 195 -11.44 11.65 41.07
CA ARG A 195 -12.04 11.68 42.41
C ARG A 195 -13.14 12.72 42.40
N ILE A 196 -14.37 12.27 42.61
CA ILE A 196 -15.48 13.09 43.09
C ILE A 196 -15.35 13.15 44.62
N GLY A 197 -15.17 14.36 45.13
CA GLY A 197 -15.37 14.75 46.53
C GLY A 197 -16.38 15.88 46.57
#